data_AF-A0A957PGM7-F1
#
_entry.id   AF-A0A957PGM7-F1
#
_cell.length_a   1.000
_cell.length_b   1.000
_cell.length_c   1.000
_cell.angle_alpha   90.00
_cell.angle_beta   90.00
_cell.angle_gamma   90.00
#
_symmetry.space_group_name_H-M   'P 1'
#
loop_
_entity.id
_entity.type
_entity.pdbx_description
1 polymer ?
#
loop_
_entity_poly.entity_id
_entity_poly.type
_entity_poly.pdbx_seq_one_letter_code
_entity_poly.pdbx_strand_id
1 'polypeptide(L)'
;MKRFTLAAILLSAFGLRVWLLGHQELRGDEAFGYFFSLMRFEDIIKQTLTLQEPHPVASYFLQNVWLGWAGHSEFALRFLSAWFGVAAVALVYRLGITLRLGEVRAQAAAALMAV
;
A
#
# COMPACT_ATOMS: atom_id res chain seq x y z
N MET A 1 26.67 -3.14 -9.66
CA MET A 1 26.51 -2.84 -8.21
C MET A 1 25.29 -1.97 -7.92
N LYS A 2 25.18 -0.78 -8.50
CA LYS A 2 24.07 0.18 -8.28
C LYS A 2 22.63 -0.37 -8.36
N ARG A 3 22.35 -1.18 -9.39
CA ARG A 3 21.04 -1.85 -9.55
C ARG A 3 20.78 -2.90 -8.46
N PHE A 4 21.83 -3.57 -7.97
CA PHE A 4 21.72 -4.54 -6.88
C PHE A 4 21.39 -3.85 -5.55
N THR A 5 21.94 -2.66 -5.30
CA THR A 5 21.59 -1.87 -4.11
C THR A 5 20.11 -1.50 -4.09
N LEU A 6 19.57 -0.99 -5.20
CA LEU A 6 18.14 -0.66 -5.27
C LEU A 6 17.26 -1.92 -5.16
N ALA A 7 17.65 -3.02 -5.81
CA ALA A 7 16.93 -4.28 -5.68
C ALA A 7 16.92 -4.78 -4.22
N ALA A 8 18.05 -4.69 -3.52
CA ALA A 8 18.15 -5.03 -2.11
C ALA A 8 17.24 -4.13 -1.25
N ILE A 9 17.21 -2.82 -1.50
CA ILE A 9 16.30 -1.89 -0.81
C ILE A 9 14.84 -2.28 -1.03
N LEU A 10 14.42 -2.57 -2.26
CA LEU A 10 13.04 -2.94 -2.58
C LEU A 10 12.66 -4.30 -1.99
N LEU A 11 13.57 -5.28 -2.02
CA LEU A 11 13.36 -6.59 -1.41
C LEU A 11 13.25 -6.48 0.12
N SER A 12 14.08 -5.67 0.75
CA SER A 12 13.98 -5.38 2.18
C SER A 12 12.66 -4.66 2.52
N ALA A 13 12.28 -3.64 1.73
CA ALA A 13 11.03 -2.91 1.90
C ALA A 13 9.81 -3.83 1.82
N PHE A 14 9.82 -4.77 0.86
CA PHE A 14 8.78 -5.78 0.71
C PHE A 14 8.79 -6.76 1.88
N GLY A 15 9.95 -7.36 2.17
CA GLY A 15 10.12 -8.35 3.24
C GLY A 15 9.65 -7.83 4.59
N LEU A 16 10.06 -6.62 4.98
CA LEU A 16 9.63 -5.99 6.23
C LEU A 16 8.12 -5.72 6.27
N ARG A 17 7.51 -5.31 5.15
CA ARG A 17 6.07 -5.00 5.09
C ARG A 17 5.19 -6.23 5.09
N VAL A 18 5.64 -7.34 4.52
CA VAL A 18 4.85 -8.59 4.50
C VAL A 18 5.08 -9.44 5.74
N TRP A 19 6.20 -9.24 6.44
CA TRP A 19 6.50 -9.94 7.67
C TRP A 19 5.46 -9.59 8.75
N LEU A 20 4.73 -10.60 9.22
CA LEU A 20 3.65 -10.48 10.22
C LEU A 20 2.48 -9.57 9.81
N LEU A 21 2.30 -9.29 8.52
CA LEU A 21 1.25 -8.38 8.02
C LEU A 21 -0.17 -8.78 8.44
N GLY A 22 -0.43 -10.08 8.54
CA GLY A 22 -1.73 -10.63 8.98
C GLY A 22 -1.79 -11.01 10.47
N HIS A 23 -0.77 -10.69 11.28
CA HIS A 23 -0.69 -11.22 12.64
C HIS A 23 -1.65 -10.55 13.63
N GLN A 24 -1.93 -9.26 13.44
CA GLN A 24 -2.79 -8.46 14.31
C GLN A 24 -4.21 -8.41 13.75
N GLU A 25 -5.23 -8.48 14.62
CA GLU A 25 -6.62 -8.25 14.22
C GLU A 25 -6.83 -6.85 13.60
N LEU A 26 -7.91 -6.68 12.83
CA LEU A 26 -8.29 -5.38 12.27
C LEU A 26 -8.63 -4.40 13.40
N ARG A 27 -8.16 -3.15 13.27
CA ARG A 27 -8.43 -2.08 14.25
C ARG A 27 -8.89 -0.81 13.57
N GLY A 28 -9.66 0.00 14.30
CA GLY A 28 -10.04 1.35 13.88
C GLY A 28 -10.65 1.42 12.48
N ASP A 29 -10.01 2.22 11.63
CA ASP A 29 -10.38 2.47 10.23
C ASP A 29 -10.22 1.23 9.34
N GLU A 30 -9.30 0.30 9.64
CA GLU A 30 -9.14 -0.93 8.85
C GLU A 30 -10.40 -1.80 8.87
N ALA A 31 -11.03 -1.95 10.04
CA ALA A 31 -12.23 -2.74 10.19
C ALA A 31 -13.39 -2.10 9.41
N PHE A 32 -13.50 -0.78 9.46
CA PHE A 32 -14.53 -0.03 8.74
C PHE A 32 -14.33 -0.11 7.22
N GLY A 33 -13.10 0.11 6.75
CA GLY A 33 -12.76 0.01 5.33
C GLY A 33 -12.94 -1.41 4.78
N TYR A 34 -12.73 -2.44 5.61
CA TYR A 34 -13.04 -3.81 5.26
C TYR A 34 -14.53 -4.00 4.97
N PHE A 35 -15.44 -3.48 5.81
CA PHE A 35 -16.88 -3.57 5.57
C PHE A 35 -17.30 -2.88 4.27
N PHE A 36 -16.75 -1.69 3.97
CA PHE A 36 -16.98 -1.04 2.68
C PHE A 36 -16.52 -1.89 1.50
N SER A 37 -15.37 -2.54 1.65
CA SER A 37 -14.80 -3.40 0.61
C SER A 37 -15.61 -4.69 0.37
N LEU A 38 -16.55 -5.06 1.24
CA LEU A 38 -17.47 -6.19 1.04
C LEU A 38 -18.77 -5.79 0.32
N MET A 39 -19.06 -4.50 0.21
CA MET A 39 -20.31 -4.02 -0.38
C MET A 39 -20.30 -4.14 -1.90
N ARG A 40 -21.49 -4.11 -2.51
CA ARG A 40 -21.61 -3.94 -3.96
C ARG A 40 -21.13 -2.54 -4.36
N PHE A 41 -20.60 -2.39 -5.58
CA PHE A 41 -20.10 -1.10 -6.09
C PHE A 41 -21.10 0.06 -5.92
N GLU A 42 -22.39 -0.18 -6.18
CA GLU A 42 -23.45 0.82 -6.01
C GLU A 42 -23.59 1.28 -4.55
N ASP A 43 -23.48 0.34 -3.61
CA ASP A 43 -23.61 0.62 -2.19
C ASP A 43 -22.37 1.32 -1.64
N ILE A 44 -21.17 0.98 -2.14
CA ILE A 44 -19.95 1.73 -1.82
C ILE A 44 -20.11 3.20 -2.19
N ILE A 45 -20.60 3.52 -3.40
CA ILE A 45 -20.82 4.91 -3.82
C ILE A 45 -21.84 5.59 -2.90
N LYS A 46 -23.00 4.97 -2.70
CA LYS A 46 -24.08 5.54 -1.87
C LYS A 46 -23.61 5.80 -0.45
N GLN A 47 -23.01 4.80 0.20
CA GLN A 47 -22.53 4.89 1.59
C GLN A 47 -21.39 5.90 1.72
N THR A 48 -20.45 5.95 0.78
CA THR A 48 -19.36 6.94 0.78
C THR A 48 -19.91 8.37 0.79
N LEU A 49 -20.94 8.64 -0.03
CA LEU A 49 -21.58 9.96 -0.10
C LEU A 49 -22.46 10.26 1.12
N THR A 50 -23.25 9.28 1.58
CA THR A 50 -24.18 9.45 2.71
C THR A 50 -23.45 9.64 4.03
N LEU A 51 -22.40 8.86 4.28
CA LEU A 51 -21.62 8.90 5.51
C LEU A 51 -20.50 9.96 5.47
N GLN A 52 -20.35 10.67 4.33
CA GLN A 52 -19.28 11.64 4.10
C GLN A 52 -17.90 11.04 4.40
N GLU A 53 -17.69 9.83 3.89
CA GLU A 53 -16.47 9.09 4.15
C GLU A 53 -15.23 9.87 3.67
N PRO A 54 -14.18 9.94 4.49
CA PRO A 54 -12.96 10.67 4.13
C PRO A 54 -12.18 9.99 3.01
N HIS A 55 -12.38 8.67 2.83
CA HIS A 55 -11.69 7.91 1.80
C HIS A 55 -12.44 7.98 0.46
N PRO A 56 -11.72 8.20 -0.66
CA PRO A 56 -12.35 8.28 -1.96
C PRO A 56 -12.91 6.93 -2.40
N VAL A 57 -14.06 6.92 -3.09
CA VAL A 57 -14.72 5.70 -3.62
C VAL A 57 -13.74 4.72 -4.30
N ALA A 58 -12.77 5.25 -5.04
CA ALA A 58 -11.77 4.45 -5.76
C ALA A 58 -10.94 3.54 -4.84
N SER A 59 -10.64 3.93 -3.59
CA SER A 59 -9.89 3.07 -2.67
C SER A 59 -10.67 1.82 -2.30
N TYR A 60 -11.97 1.98 -2.03
CA TYR A 60 -12.86 0.86 -1.71
C TYR A 60 -13.13 -0.03 -2.92
N PHE A 61 -13.22 0.53 -4.13
CA PHE A 61 -13.36 -0.26 -5.35
C PHE A 61 -12.13 -1.15 -5.58
N LEU A 62 -10.95 -0.57 -5.46
CA LEU A 62 -9.71 -1.30 -5.64
C LEU A 62 -9.58 -2.43 -4.60
N GLN A 63 -9.93 -2.14 -3.35
CA GLN A 63 -9.86 -3.12 -2.28
C GLN A 63 -10.93 -4.22 -2.41
N ASN A 64 -12.14 -3.88 -2.83
CA ASN A 64 -13.21 -4.84 -3.16
C ASN A 64 -12.78 -5.83 -4.25
N VAL A 65 -12.28 -5.32 -5.39
CA VAL A 65 -11.81 -6.16 -6.49
C VAL A 65 -10.66 -7.05 -6.05
N TRP A 66 -9.70 -6.49 -5.31
CA TRP A 66 -8.55 -7.23 -4.82
C TRP A 66 -8.95 -8.35 -3.86
N LEU A 67 -9.80 -8.08 -2.87
CA LEU A 67 -10.27 -9.10 -1.91
C LEU A 67 -11.12 -10.16 -2.60
N GLY A 68 -11.87 -9.81 -3.63
CA GLY A 68 -12.59 -10.78 -4.46
C GLY A 68 -11.68 -11.80 -5.13
N TRP A 69 -10.42 -11.46 -5.40
CA TRP A 69 -9.44 -12.35 -6.04
C TRP A 69 -8.50 -13.02 -5.02
N ALA A 70 -8.03 -12.28 -4.03
CA ALA A 70 -7.06 -12.73 -3.03
C ALA A 70 -7.70 -13.45 -1.83
N GLY A 71 -9.03 -13.35 -1.70
CA GLY A 71 -9.78 -13.86 -0.56
C GLY A 71 -9.82 -12.88 0.62
N HIS A 72 -10.59 -13.26 1.64
CA HIS A 72 -10.87 -12.44 2.81
C HIS A 72 -9.96 -12.83 3.98
N SER A 73 -8.93 -12.02 4.22
CA SER A 73 -8.06 -12.11 5.40
C SER A 73 -7.41 -10.76 5.67
N GLU A 74 -6.91 -10.56 6.89
CA GLU A 74 -6.14 -9.38 7.30
C GLU A 74 -4.89 -9.20 6.44
N PHE A 75 -4.23 -10.31 6.10
CA PHE A 75 -3.09 -10.29 5.20
C PHE A 75 -3.49 -9.76 3.82
N ALA A 76 -4.56 -10.32 3.23
CA ALA A 76 -5.03 -9.89 1.90
C ALA A 76 -5.44 -8.42 1.92
N LEU A 77 -6.15 -7.96 2.95
CA LEU A 77 -6.58 -6.56 3.10
C LEU A 77 -5.39 -5.60 3.07
N ARG A 78 -4.35 -5.88 3.86
CA ARG A 78 -3.19 -5.01 4.03
C ARG A 78 -2.15 -5.16 2.92
N PHE A 79 -2.17 -6.26 2.16
CA PHE A 79 -1.20 -6.53 1.09
C PHE A 79 -1.20 -5.44 0.02
N LEU A 80 -2.38 -4.90 -0.32
CA LEU A 80 -2.50 -3.82 -1.29
C LEU A 80 -1.73 -2.57 -0.83
N SER A 81 -1.88 -2.16 0.43
CA SER A 81 -1.12 -1.06 1.02
C SER A 81 0.38 -1.36 1.10
N ALA A 82 0.75 -2.60 1.44
CA ALA A 82 2.15 -3.03 1.42
C ALA A 82 2.78 -2.89 0.03
N TRP A 83 2.05 -3.30 -1.02
CA TRP A 83 2.48 -3.17 -2.42
C TRP A 83 2.68 -1.70 -2.83
N PHE A 84 1.72 -0.83 -2.55
CA PHE A 84 1.88 0.60 -2.81
C PHE A 84 3.00 1.23 -2.00
N GLY A 85 3.25 0.75 -0.77
CA GLY A 85 4.40 1.15 0.03
C GLY A 85 5.74 0.82 -0.66
N VAL A 86 5.89 -0.38 -1.23
CA VAL A 86 7.08 -0.77 -2.01
C VAL A 86 7.20 0.04 -3.29
N ALA A 87 6.08 0.29 -3.99
CA ALA A 87 6.06 1.16 -5.16
C ALA A 87 6.50 2.59 -4.81
N ALA A 88 6.08 3.11 -3.65
CA ALA A 88 6.50 4.43 -3.17
C ALA A 88 8.02 4.50 -2.94
N VAL A 89 8.66 3.45 -2.41
CA VAL A 89 10.14 3.39 -2.28
C VAL A 89 10.81 3.53 -3.66
N ALA A 90 10.32 2.80 -4.66
CA ALA A 90 10.85 2.91 -6.03
C ALA A 90 10.64 4.31 -6.62
N LEU A 91 9.47 4.93 -6.37
CA LEU A 91 9.15 6.28 -6.82
C LEU A 91 10.01 7.34 -6.14
N VAL A 92 10.29 7.21 -4.84
CA VAL A 92 11.20 8.11 -4.10
C VAL A 92 12.61 8.05 -4.69
N TYR A 93 13.12 6.85 -4.99
CA TYR A 93 14.40 6.71 -5.71
C TYR A 93 14.35 7.44 -7.05
N ARG A 94 13.32 7.19 -7.87
CA ARG A 94 13.17 7.83 -9.18
C ARG A 94 13.06 9.35 -9.07
N LEU A 95 12.36 9.86 -8.07
CA LEU A 95 12.22 11.28 -7.81
C LEU A 95 13.59 11.91 -7.51
N GLY A 96 14.41 11.28 -6.68
CA GLY A 96 15.77 11.76 -6.39
C GLY A 96 16.67 11.82 -7.62
N ILE A 97 16.52 10.86 -8.55
CA ILE A 97 17.21 10.88 -9.85
C ILE A 97 16.69 12.01 -10.74
N THR A 98 15.37 12.19 -10.85
CA THR A 98 14.75 13.27 -11.64
C THR A 98 15.17 14.65 -11.15
N LEU A 99 15.26 14.85 -9.83
CA LEU A 99 15.70 16.09 -9.19
C LEU A 99 17.23 16.29 -9.20
N ARG A 100 17.99 15.37 -9.82
CA ARG A 100 19.46 15.44 -9.93
C ARG A 100 20.18 15.52 -8.57
N LEU A 101 19.63 14.89 -7.53
CA LEU A 101 20.23 14.88 -6.19
C LEU A 101 21.47 13.97 -6.08
N GLY A 102 21.76 13.20 -7.12
CA GLY A 102 22.80 12.19 -7.12
C GLY A 102 22.31 10.86 -6.55
N GLU A 103 22.94 9.79 -7.00
CA GLU A 103 22.47 8.43 -6.77
C GLU A 103 22.54 8.01 -5.30
N VAL A 104 23.57 8.42 -4.57
CA VAL A 104 23.73 8.11 -3.14
C VAL A 104 22.59 8.71 -2.32
N ARG A 105 22.20 9.97 -2.59
CA ARG A 105 21.10 10.63 -1.87
C ARG A 105 19.74 10.00 -2.22
N ALA A 106 19.53 9.65 -3.49
CA ALA A 106 18.33 8.95 -3.92
C ALA A 106 18.20 7.56 -3.28
N GLN A 107 19.31 6.81 -3.19
CA GLN A 107 19.36 5.51 -2.51
C GLN A 107 19.12 5.65 -1.00
N ALA A 108 19.73 6.65 -0.35
CA ALA A 108 19.51 6.92 1.06
C ALA A 108 18.05 7.25 1.36
N ALA A 109 17.42 8.12 0.55
CA ALA A 109 16.00 8.46 0.70
C ALA A 109 15.09 7.23 0.51
N ALA A 110 15.38 6.40 -0.50
CA ALA A 110 14.64 5.16 -0.72
C ALA A 110 14.83 4.14 0.42
N ALA A 111 16.04 4.02 0.96
CA ALA A 111 16.33 3.15 2.10
C ALA A 111 15.62 3.62 3.37
N LEU A 112 15.54 4.94 3.60
CA LEU A 112 14.78 5.48 4.73
C LEU A 112 13.27 5.23 4.58
N MET A 113 12.73 5.33 3.36
CA MET A 113 11.33 5.01 3.08
C MET A 113 11.03 3.49 3.17
N ALA A 114 12.05 2.64 3.06
CA ALA A 114 11.90 1.20 3.09
C ALA A 114 11.60 0.66 4.50
N VAL A 115 11.95 1.40 5.56
CA VAL A 115 11.65 1.08 6.96
C VAL A 115 10.38 1.80 7.38
#